data_AF-A0A0G4J2S9-F1
#
_entry.id   AF-A0A0G4J2S9-F1
#
_cell.length_a   1.000
_cell.length_b   1.000
_cell.length_c   1.000
_cell.angle_alpha   90.00
_cell.angle_beta   90.00
_cell.angle_gamma   90.00
#
_symmetry.space_group_name_H-M   'P 1'
#
loop_
_entity.id
_entity.type
_entity.pdbx_description
1 polymer ?
#
loop_
_entity_poly.entity_id
_entity_poly.type
_entity_poly.pdbx_seq_one_letter_code
_entity_poly.pdbx_strand_id
1 'polypeptide(L)'
;MELSPATTASLWVLGIAHVIVAVVGQIWFLYRRHRQPIAARFPVSAAVTLIVLTIHLETSIIGYLSPLPCLPAYCIENTLGTIGTIGYTLRSAVFFWQCRIIRAKLLSSSAKLSRTYQQQVRLAGQKQAQPSQPRQSTSKVQDAVATPALSTSDTWYLEHQWITSNRFIVTFWIVVALLLIAFLVASVATGTWLSDCTQVNPALNAGRQVWYVVWVAALGYYSFRLRVCVDRFFIKRELLSSFAFGMIYFVFWFTPDVAAYDATTYPVLVVLYWVLILADYVVSVWIPLVLSYTRFSEQTADASMRLDDFLTSDPAAIAAFAEYLCQEFAVENLQFLLAVNAFKKKFGRDKKANVWTTSGDNVALSMSSHDGETEAARSGGDDAMRDHANDICDAHVKPDAPLAVNLSGRCRDGLLAAMESARALPVTVFDEAAAEIKRILEPSSYVRFLRSDVGRQLLRAG
;
A
#
# COMPACT_ATOMS: atom_id res chain seq x y z
N MET A 1 7.49 44.63 -15.93
CA MET A 1 6.12 45.14 -16.10
C MET A 1 5.50 45.15 -14.72
N GLU A 2 5.04 46.29 -14.22
CA GLU A 2 4.33 46.32 -12.95
C GLU A 2 2.92 45.75 -13.16
N LEU A 3 2.56 44.74 -12.36
CA LEU A 3 1.21 44.21 -12.32
C LEU A 3 0.24 45.27 -11.83
N SER A 4 -0.98 45.27 -12.38
CA SER A 4 -2.04 46.08 -11.79
C SER A 4 -2.26 45.64 -10.33
N PRO A 5 -2.52 46.58 -9.40
CA PRO A 5 -2.79 46.23 -7.99
C PRO A 5 -3.89 45.17 -7.83
N ALA A 6 -4.90 45.18 -8.71
CA ALA A 6 -5.97 44.20 -8.72
C ALA A 6 -5.49 42.79 -9.10
N THR A 7 -4.59 42.67 -10.09
CA THR A 7 -4.00 41.38 -10.49
C THR A 7 -3.11 40.83 -9.38
N THR A 8 -2.27 41.68 -8.78
CA THR A 8 -1.42 41.32 -7.62
C THR A 8 -2.27 40.82 -6.45
N ALA A 9 -3.34 41.54 -6.10
CA ALA A 9 -4.26 41.13 -5.04
C ALA A 9 -4.94 39.79 -5.35
N SER A 10 -5.36 39.58 -6.60
CA SER A 10 -6.00 38.32 -7.03
C SER A 10 -5.05 37.12 -6.88
N LEU A 11 -3.77 37.28 -7.27
CA LEU A 11 -2.76 36.23 -7.12
C LEU A 11 -2.46 35.90 -5.66
N TRP A 12 -2.42 36.90 -4.78
CA TRP A 12 -2.30 36.66 -3.33
C TRP A 12 -3.47 35.88 -2.77
N VAL A 13 -4.71 36.23 -3.16
CA VAL A 13 -5.90 35.49 -2.74
C VAL A 13 -5.86 34.05 -3.23
N LEU A 14 -5.45 33.81 -4.49
CA LEU A 14 -5.31 32.48 -5.05
C LEU A 14 -4.23 31.66 -4.35
N GLY A 15 -3.07 32.27 -4.03
CA GLY A 15 -2.00 31.63 -3.27
C GLY A 15 -2.46 31.24 -1.86
N ILE A 16 -3.05 32.18 -1.11
CA ILE A 16 -3.56 31.91 0.24
C ILE A 16 -4.64 30.82 0.21
N ALA A 17 -5.60 30.90 -0.72
CA ALA A 17 -6.63 29.89 -0.87
C ALA A 17 -6.03 28.51 -1.17
N HIS A 18 -5.04 28.45 -2.07
CA HIS A 18 -4.34 27.22 -2.38
C HIS A 18 -3.59 26.66 -1.16
N VAL A 19 -2.83 27.47 -0.42
CA VAL A 19 -2.15 27.02 0.81
C VAL A 19 -3.15 26.44 1.80
N ILE A 20 -4.27 27.13 2.05
CA ILE A 20 -5.29 26.62 2.98
C ILE A 20 -5.84 25.28 2.50
N VAL A 21 -6.26 25.20 1.23
CA VAL A 21 -6.81 23.98 0.64
C VAL A 21 -5.78 22.85 0.64
N ALA A 22 -4.52 23.15 0.32
CA ALA A 22 -3.45 22.17 0.20
C ALA A 22 -2.97 21.67 1.57
N VAL A 23 -2.82 22.55 2.56
CA VAL A 23 -2.37 22.16 3.90
C VAL A 23 -3.50 21.44 4.64
N VAL A 24 -4.72 21.98 4.63
CA VAL A 24 -5.87 21.33 5.28
C VAL A 24 -6.17 19.98 4.63
N GLY A 25 -6.17 19.92 3.29
CA GLY A 25 -6.36 18.67 2.56
C GLY A 25 -5.31 17.62 2.90
N GLN A 26 -4.02 18.01 2.97
CA GLN A 26 -2.92 17.10 3.30
C GLN A 26 -3.00 16.60 4.74
N ILE A 27 -3.20 17.51 5.70
CA ILE A 27 -3.33 17.15 7.12
C ILE A 27 -4.50 16.17 7.31
N TRP A 28 -5.64 16.47 6.69
CA TRP A 28 -6.83 15.64 6.82
C TRP A 28 -6.67 14.27 6.13
N PHE A 29 -6.04 14.25 4.96
CA PHE A 29 -5.67 13.01 4.27
C PHE A 29 -4.76 12.13 5.13
N LEU A 30 -3.72 12.72 5.75
CA LEU A 30 -2.81 12.02 6.65
C LEU A 30 -3.50 11.54 7.93
N TYR A 31 -4.37 12.37 8.52
CA TYR A 31 -5.14 12.02 9.72
C TYR A 31 -6.02 10.79 9.49
N ARG A 32 -6.70 10.72 8.34
CA ARG A 32 -7.66 9.66 8.03
C ARG A 32 -7.04 8.37 7.48
N ARG A 33 -5.72 8.31 7.32
CA ARG A 33 -5.01 7.16 6.72
C ARG A 33 -5.38 5.81 7.33
N HIS A 34 -5.55 5.77 8.65
CA HIS A 34 -5.80 4.54 9.42
C HIS A 34 -7.19 3.94 9.15
N ARG A 35 -8.09 4.69 8.51
CA ARG A 35 -9.44 4.23 8.16
C ARG A 35 -9.53 3.69 6.74
N GLN A 36 -8.47 3.79 5.95
CA GLN A 36 -8.45 3.27 4.59
C GLN A 36 -7.92 1.83 4.59
N PRO A 37 -8.54 0.91 3.85
CA PRO A 37 -8.16 -0.50 3.83
C PRO A 37 -6.80 -0.75 3.18
N ILE A 38 -6.31 0.20 2.38
CA ILE A 38 -5.01 0.11 1.70
C ILE A 38 -3.96 0.85 2.53
N ALA A 39 -3.12 0.11 3.25
CA ALA A 39 -1.90 0.64 3.87
C ALA A 39 -0.93 1.23 2.82
N ALA A 40 -0.96 0.69 1.60
CA ALA A 40 -0.05 1.00 0.51
C ALA A 40 -0.15 2.40 -0.12
N ARG A 41 -1.00 3.31 0.38
CA ARG A 41 -0.92 4.73 -0.03
C ARG A 41 0.27 5.39 0.64
N PHE A 42 1.48 5.07 0.19
CA PHE A 42 2.79 5.57 0.62
C PHE A 42 2.76 7.02 1.12
N PRO A 43 2.49 7.25 2.42
CA PRO A 43 2.08 8.57 2.89
C PRO A 43 3.28 9.50 2.91
N VAL A 44 4.48 8.99 3.14
CA VAL A 44 5.70 9.80 3.14
C VAL A 44 6.01 10.29 1.74
N SER A 45 6.06 9.40 0.74
CA SER A 45 6.36 9.82 -0.64
C SER A 45 5.25 10.72 -1.19
N ALA A 46 3.98 10.41 -0.94
CA ALA A 46 2.86 11.25 -1.36
C ALA A 46 2.89 12.61 -0.66
N ALA A 47 3.10 12.66 0.66
CA ALA A 47 3.20 13.90 1.41
C ALA A 47 4.40 14.73 0.94
N VAL A 48 5.58 14.13 0.77
CA VAL A 48 6.76 14.82 0.24
C VAL A 48 6.48 15.38 -1.15
N THR A 49 5.89 14.59 -2.05
CA THR A 49 5.54 15.02 -3.40
C THR A 49 4.56 16.20 -3.36
N LEU A 50 3.50 16.11 -2.56
CA LEU A 50 2.49 17.16 -2.44
C LEU A 50 3.03 18.43 -1.78
N ILE A 51 3.80 18.30 -0.70
CA ILE A 51 4.46 19.44 -0.03
C ILE A 51 5.39 20.14 -1.02
N VAL A 52 6.19 19.38 -1.77
CA VAL A 52 7.13 19.94 -2.73
C VAL A 52 6.41 20.63 -3.88
N LEU A 53 5.31 20.06 -4.39
CA LEU A 53 4.48 20.72 -5.41
C LEU A 53 3.81 21.98 -4.87
N THR A 54 3.36 21.98 -3.60
CA THR A 54 2.83 23.18 -2.96
C THR A 54 3.91 24.26 -2.85
N ILE A 55 5.10 23.92 -2.35
CA ILE A 55 6.22 24.88 -2.26
C ILE A 55 6.57 25.40 -3.66
N HIS A 56 6.64 24.53 -4.66
CA HIS A 56 6.93 24.92 -6.06
C HIS A 56 5.90 25.91 -6.60
N LEU A 57 4.60 25.68 -6.33
CA LEU A 57 3.55 26.59 -6.77
C LEU A 57 3.63 27.95 -6.05
N GLU A 58 3.75 27.95 -4.73
CA GLU A 58 3.81 29.18 -3.94
C GLU A 58 5.02 30.03 -4.30
N THR A 59 6.17 29.39 -4.47
CA THR A 59 7.39 30.08 -4.87
C THR A 59 7.32 30.63 -6.29
N SER A 60 6.61 29.95 -7.20
CA SER A 60 6.33 30.47 -8.55
C SER A 60 5.42 31.71 -8.50
N ILE A 61 4.40 31.70 -7.63
CA ILE A 61 3.54 32.86 -7.39
C ILE A 61 4.34 34.02 -6.77
N ILE A 62 5.16 33.73 -5.74
CA ILE A 62 5.99 34.74 -5.08
C ILE A 62 7.00 35.34 -6.06
N GLY A 63 7.65 34.53 -6.89
CA GLY A 63 8.58 35.00 -7.92
C GLY A 63 7.93 35.94 -8.95
N TYR A 64 6.61 35.86 -9.11
CA TYR A 64 5.85 36.77 -9.94
C TYR A 64 5.46 38.07 -9.22
N LEU A 65 5.15 37.99 -7.93
CA LEU A 65 4.74 39.13 -7.11
C LEU A 65 5.92 39.96 -6.60
N SER A 66 7.07 39.32 -6.44
CA SER A 66 8.31 39.90 -5.94
C SER A 66 9.47 39.30 -6.74
N PRO A 67 10.42 40.11 -7.22
CA PRO A 67 11.60 39.59 -7.90
C PRO A 67 12.42 38.77 -6.90
N LEU A 68 12.23 37.45 -6.89
CA LEU A 68 13.13 36.54 -6.22
C LEU A 68 14.51 36.68 -6.89
N PRO A 69 15.61 36.66 -6.12
CA PRO A 69 16.94 36.60 -6.72
C PRO A 69 17.02 35.40 -7.67
N CYS A 70 17.70 35.56 -8.82
CA CYS A 70 17.73 34.55 -9.90
C CYS A 70 18.06 33.15 -9.38
N LEU A 71 19.04 33.06 -8.47
CA LEU A 71 19.54 31.79 -7.95
C LEU A 71 18.45 31.02 -7.16
N PRO A 72 17.81 31.57 -6.11
CA PRO A 72 16.64 30.97 -5.47
C PRO A 72 15.54 30.54 -6.44
N ALA A 73 15.13 31.41 -7.37
CA ALA A 73 14.08 31.09 -8.34
C ALA A 73 14.46 29.89 -9.20
N TYR A 74 15.69 29.89 -9.73
CA TYR A 74 16.24 28.78 -10.49
C TYR A 74 16.33 27.49 -9.66
N CYS A 75 16.86 27.55 -8.43
CA CYS A 75 16.96 26.40 -7.54
C CYS A 75 15.60 25.76 -7.31
N ILE A 76 14.60 26.59 -6.99
CA ILE A 76 13.25 26.18 -6.69
C ILE A 76 12.59 25.53 -7.91
N GLU A 77 12.62 26.20 -9.06
CA GLU A 77 11.96 25.74 -10.27
C GLU A 77 12.53 24.39 -10.73
N ASN A 78 13.86 24.27 -10.74
CA ASN A 78 14.53 23.06 -11.22
C ASN A 78 14.49 21.90 -10.23
N THR A 79 14.63 22.18 -8.94
CA THR A 79 14.73 21.12 -7.93
C THR A 79 13.35 20.59 -7.57
N LEU A 80 12.40 21.48 -7.29
CA LEU A 80 11.09 21.08 -6.76
C LEU A 80 10.21 20.43 -7.83
N GLY A 81 10.19 20.97 -9.06
CA GLY A 81 9.44 20.36 -10.17
C GLY A 81 9.95 18.95 -10.49
N THR A 82 11.26 18.76 -10.44
CA THR A 82 11.89 17.44 -10.64
C THR A 82 11.54 16.46 -9.53
N ILE A 83 11.59 16.90 -8.26
CA ILE A 83 11.18 16.07 -7.12
C ILE A 83 9.71 15.65 -7.25
N GLY A 84 8.82 16.54 -7.68
CA GLY A 84 7.41 16.21 -7.91
C GLY A 84 7.24 15.05 -8.91
N THR A 85 7.91 15.14 -10.06
CA THR A 85 7.83 14.13 -11.13
C THR A 85 8.46 12.79 -10.71
N ILE A 86 9.61 12.84 -10.03
CA ILE A 86 10.28 11.66 -9.47
C ILE A 86 9.38 11.01 -8.41
N GLY A 87 8.75 11.80 -7.56
CA GLY A 87 7.87 11.31 -6.50
C GLY A 87 6.66 10.56 -7.04
N TYR A 88 5.99 11.09 -8.07
CA TYR A 88 4.92 10.37 -8.76
C TYR A 88 5.40 9.10 -9.46
N THR A 89 6.58 9.13 -10.06
CA THR A 89 7.15 7.97 -10.74
C THR A 89 7.49 6.87 -9.74
N LEU A 90 8.18 7.20 -8.65
CA LEU A 90 8.52 6.27 -7.57
C LEU A 90 7.24 5.67 -6.97
N ARG A 91 6.24 6.50 -6.70
CA ARG A 91 4.95 6.03 -6.19
C ARG A 91 4.29 5.03 -7.14
N SER A 92 4.25 5.33 -8.45
CA SER A 92 3.70 4.43 -9.47
C SER A 92 4.48 3.12 -9.58
N ALA A 93 5.82 3.20 -9.55
CA ALA A 93 6.71 2.05 -9.62
C ALA A 93 6.53 1.12 -8.41
N VAL A 94 6.49 1.69 -7.21
CA VAL A 94 6.34 0.92 -5.98
C VAL A 94 4.96 0.27 -5.91
N PHE A 95 3.90 0.97 -6.30
CA PHE A 95 2.58 0.33 -6.42
C PHE A 95 2.64 -0.86 -7.39
N PHE A 96 3.20 -0.67 -8.57
CA PHE A 96 3.35 -1.74 -9.55
C PHE A 96 4.14 -2.93 -8.98
N TRP A 97 5.25 -2.69 -8.29
CA TRP A 97 6.05 -3.76 -7.67
C TRP A 97 5.27 -4.48 -6.57
N GLN A 98 4.56 -3.76 -5.71
CA GLN A 98 3.70 -4.37 -4.70
C GLN A 98 2.61 -5.24 -5.33
N CYS A 99 1.97 -4.79 -6.41
CA CYS A 99 1.00 -5.59 -7.16
C CYS A 99 1.61 -6.94 -7.60
N ARG A 100 2.82 -6.88 -8.14
CA ARG A 100 3.54 -8.07 -8.65
C ARG A 100 3.98 -8.98 -7.51
N ILE A 101 4.50 -8.44 -6.42
CA ILE A 101 4.89 -9.20 -5.21
C ILE A 101 3.67 -9.91 -4.63
N ILE A 102 2.56 -9.19 -4.42
CA ILE A 102 1.33 -9.76 -3.86
C ILE A 102 0.83 -10.89 -4.77
N ARG A 103 0.70 -10.64 -6.07
CA ARG A 103 0.32 -11.67 -7.05
C ARG A 103 1.22 -12.90 -6.97
N ALA A 104 2.54 -12.70 -6.93
CA ALA A 104 3.49 -13.79 -6.84
C ALA A 104 3.31 -14.60 -5.53
N LYS A 105 3.12 -13.92 -4.40
CA LYS A 105 2.86 -14.57 -3.11
C LYS A 105 1.60 -15.43 -3.18
N LEU A 106 0.55 -14.94 -3.82
CA LEU A 106 -0.72 -15.65 -3.95
C LEU A 106 -0.63 -16.88 -4.82
N LEU A 107 0.06 -16.78 -5.95
CA LEU A 107 0.31 -17.93 -6.80
C LEU A 107 1.12 -18.99 -6.03
N SER A 108 2.10 -18.55 -5.23
CA SER A 108 2.89 -19.44 -4.39
C SER A 108 2.07 -20.07 -3.24
N SER A 109 1.16 -19.31 -2.61
CA SER A 109 0.36 -19.78 -1.48
C SER A 109 -0.80 -20.64 -1.93
N SER A 110 -1.45 -20.31 -3.05
CA SER A 110 -2.47 -21.13 -3.70
C SER A 110 -1.88 -22.47 -4.13
N ALA A 111 -0.66 -22.48 -4.67
CA ALA A 111 0.05 -23.72 -4.97
C ALA A 111 0.29 -24.57 -3.72
N LYS A 112 0.70 -23.95 -2.59
CA LYS A 112 0.86 -24.65 -1.31
C LYS A 112 -0.48 -25.17 -0.78
N LEU A 113 -1.53 -24.35 -0.78
CA LEU A 113 -2.85 -24.72 -0.27
C LEU A 113 -3.45 -25.87 -1.09
N SER A 114 -3.38 -25.77 -2.42
CA SER A 114 -3.84 -26.81 -3.35
C SER A 114 -3.09 -28.12 -3.14
N ARG A 115 -1.75 -28.07 -2.96
CA ARG A 115 -0.95 -29.27 -2.64
C ARG A 115 -1.36 -29.90 -1.31
N THR A 116 -1.51 -29.10 -0.25
CA THR A 116 -1.94 -29.59 1.07
C THR A 116 -3.32 -30.24 1.00
N TYR A 117 -4.26 -29.62 0.28
CA TYR A 117 -5.59 -30.17 0.06
C TYR A 117 -5.54 -31.49 -0.73
N GLN A 118 -4.81 -31.53 -1.85
CA GLN A 118 -4.62 -32.76 -2.63
C GLN A 118 -3.98 -33.88 -1.79
N GLN A 119 -3.05 -33.55 -0.90
CA GLN A 119 -2.44 -34.50 0.03
C GLN A 119 -3.44 -35.02 1.06
N GLN A 120 -4.29 -34.15 1.62
CA GLN A 120 -5.35 -34.57 2.55
C GLN A 120 -6.38 -35.48 1.88
N VAL A 121 -6.81 -35.18 0.64
CA VAL A 121 -7.74 -36.02 -0.12
C VAL A 121 -7.12 -37.40 -0.42
N ARG A 122 -5.83 -37.46 -0.78
CA ARG A 122 -5.12 -38.74 -0.96
C ARG A 122 -5.08 -39.56 0.32
N LEU A 123 -4.79 -38.94 1.47
CA LEU A 123 -4.76 -39.62 2.77
C LEU A 123 -6.15 -40.09 3.22
N ALA A 124 -7.20 -39.31 2.96
CA ALA A 124 -8.58 -39.70 3.24
C ALA A 124 -9.02 -40.88 2.34
N GLY A 125 -8.68 -40.84 1.05
CA GLY A 125 -8.96 -41.92 0.11
C GLY A 125 -8.22 -43.22 0.43
N GLN A 126 -7.00 -43.14 0.96
CA GLN A 126 -6.27 -44.33 1.44
C GLN A 126 -6.91 -44.98 2.67
N LYS A 127 -7.50 -44.19 3.58
CA LYS A 127 -8.19 -44.73 4.77
C LYS A 127 -9.54 -45.40 4.44
N GLN A 128 -10.14 -45.09 3.29
CA GLN A 128 -11.43 -45.65 2.86
C GLN A 128 -11.32 -46.81 1.86
N ALA A 129 -10.11 -47.22 1.47
CA ALA A 129 -9.92 -48.38 0.61
C ALA A 129 -10.17 -49.69 1.40
N GLN A 130 -11.43 -50.06 1.58
CA GLN A 130 -11.83 -51.42 1.95
C GLN A 130 -11.67 -52.37 0.75
N PRO A 131 -11.28 -53.65 0.94
CA PRO A 131 -10.72 -54.49 -0.13
C PRO A 131 -11.71 -55.05 -1.17
N SER A 132 -12.98 -54.63 -1.26
CA SER A 132 -14.01 -55.45 -1.93
C SER A 132 -14.88 -54.78 -3.00
N GLN A 133 -14.54 -53.60 -3.54
CA GLN A 133 -15.29 -53.04 -4.68
C GLN A 133 -14.42 -52.74 -5.93
N PRO A 134 -14.89 -53.13 -7.13
CA PRO A 134 -14.18 -52.92 -8.39
C PRO A 134 -14.13 -51.42 -8.73
N ARG A 135 -12.91 -50.92 -8.90
CA ARG A 135 -12.56 -49.56 -9.36
C ARG A 135 -13.25 -49.26 -10.70
N GLN A 136 -14.31 -48.45 -10.67
CA GLN A 136 -14.74 -47.71 -11.85
C GLN A 136 -14.09 -46.31 -11.87
N SER A 137 -13.61 -45.96 -13.05
CA SER A 137 -12.71 -44.87 -13.40
C SER A 137 -13.25 -43.46 -13.09
N THR A 138 -12.71 -42.82 -12.05
CA THR A 138 -12.92 -41.39 -11.75
C THR A 138 -11.73 -40.50 -12.17
N SER A 139 -10.82 -41.00 -13.04
CA SER A 139 -9.55 -40.30 -13.34
C SER A 139 -9.70 -38.97 -14.10
N LYS A 140 -10.88 -38.61 -14.62
CA LYS A 140 -11.04 -37.40 -15.45
C LYS A 140 -11.13 -36.07 -14.67
N VAL A 141 -11.33 -36.09 -13.35
CA VAL A 141 -11.44 -34.84 -12.55
C VAL A 141 -10.08 -34.39 -11.99
N GLN A 142 -9.07 -35.27 -11.99
CA GLN A 142 -7.76 -34.97 -11.37
C GLN A 142 -6.77 -34.23 -12.28
N ASP A 143 -7.00 -34.23 -13.60
CA ASP A 143 -6.07 -33.63 -14.57
C ASP A 143 -6.34 -32.13 -14.85
N ALA A 144 -7.39 -31.53 -14.29
CA ALA A 144 -7.87 -30.20 -14.71
C ALA A 144 -7.36 -29.00 -13.88
N VAL A 145 -6.53 -29.19 -12.85
CA VAL A 145 -6.03 -28.06 -12.04
C VAL A 145 -4.51 -28.06 -12.00
N ALA A 146 -3.88 -27.94 -13.16
CA ALA A 146 -2.47 -27.57 -13.24
C ALA A 146 -2.33 -26.17 -12.63
N THR A 147 -1.66 -26.07 -11.47
CA THR A 147 -1.40 -24.78 -10.86
C THR A 147 -0.53 -23.97 -11.82
N PRO A 148 -0.91 -22.74 -12.20
CA PRO A 148 -0.09 -21.94 -13.10
C PRO A 148 1.30 -21.78 -12.49
N ALA A 149 2.33 -22.18 -13.24
CA ALA A 149 3.71 -22.00 -12.81
C ALA A 149 3.98 -20.51 -12.58
N LEU A 150 4.70 -20.19 -11.50
CA LEU A 150 5.20 -18.84 -11.25
C LEU A 150 6.07 -18.43 -12.44
N SER A 151 5.80 -17.24 -13.00
CA SER A 151 6.67 -16.71 -14.04
C SER A 151 8.04 -16.35 -13.45
N THR A 152 9.10 -16.37 -14.25
CA THR A 152 10.45 -15.93 -13.82
C THR A 152 10.41 -14.53 -13.19
N SER A 153 9.57 -13.65 -13.73
CA SER A 153 9.39 -12.31 -13.16
C SER A 153 8.71 -12.33 -11.79
N ASP A 154 7.74 -13.21 -11.54
CA ASP A 154 7.10 -13.35 -10.23
C ASP A 154 8.11 -13.84 -9.18
N THR A 155 8.96 -14.79 -9.54
CA THR A 155 10.05 -15.28 -8.68
C THR A 155 11.01 -14.16 -8.31
N TRP A 156 11.42 -13.34 -9.29
CA TRP A 156 12.30 -12.20 -9.03
C TRP A 156 11.69 -11.22 -8.02
N TYR A 157 10.39 -10.88 -8.16
CA TYR A 157 9.71 -10.00 -7.20
C TYR A 157 9.62 -10.60 -5.80
N LEU A 158 9.44 -11.92 -5.68
CA LEU A 158 9.44 -12.59 -4.37
C LEU A 158 10.79 -12.51 -3.67
N GLU A 159 11.88 -12.60 -4.42
CA GLU A 159 13.25 -12.49 -3.91
C GLU A 159 13.61 -11.03 -3.57
N HIS A 160 13.04 -10.06 -4.29
CA HIS A 160 13.41 -8.64 -4.20
C HIS A 160 12.36 -7.77 -3.51
N GLN A 161 11.71 -8.26 -2.45
CA GLN A 161 10.67 -7.50 -1.73
C GLN A 161 11.18 -6.18 -1.14
N TRP A 162 12.50 -6.09 -0.90
CA TRP A 162 13.16 -4.90 -0.38
C TRP A 162 12.97 -3.65 -1.25
N ILE A 163 12.67 -3.78 -2.55
CA ILE A 163 12.41 -2.64 -3.45
C ILE A 163 11.16 -1.84 -3.07
N THR A 164 10.29 -2.43 -2.25
CA THR A 164 9.08 -1.76 -1.74
C THR A 164 9.22 -1.30 -0.28
N SER A 165 10.40 -1.54 0.32
CA SER A 165 10.66 -1.19 1.71
C SER A 165 10.90 0.30 1.91
N ASN A 166 10.63 0.79 3.12
CA ASN A 166 10.96 2.18 3.49
C ASN A 166 12.46 2.47 3.39
N ARG A 167 13.32 1.48 3.68
CA ARG A 167 14.78 1.62 3.56
C ARG A 167 15.17 1.97 2.13
N PHE A 168 14.66 1.22 1.16
CA PHE A 168 14.90 1.51 -0.25
C PHE A 168 14.41 2.91 -0.64
N ILE A 169 13.20 3.28 -0.26
CA ILE A 169 12.60 4.57 -0.61
C ILE A 169 13.40 5.74 -0.03
N VAL A 170 13.81 5.66 1.24
CA VAL A 170 14.63 6.69 1.88
C VAL A 170 15.99 6.80 1.20
N THR A 171 16.66 5.67 0.96
CA THR A 171 17.95 5.66 0.24
C THR A 171 17.81 6.22 -1.18
N PHE A 172 16.74 5.88 -1.89
CA PHE A 172 16.44 6.42 -3.22
C PHE A 172 16.32 7.95 -3.18
N TRP A 173 15.57 8.50 -2.23
CA TRP A 173 15.43 9.95 -2.09
C TRP A 173 16.74 10.66 -1.71
N ILE A 174 17.57 10.04 -0.87
CA ILE A 174 18.91 10.57 -0.56
C ILE A 174 19.76 10.64 -1.84
N VAL A 175 19.77 9.60 -2.66
CA VAL A 175 20.52 9.59 -3.93
C VAL A 175 19.99 10.67 -4.88
N VAL A 176 18.67 10.78 -5.03
CA VAL A 176 18.04 11.83 -5.86
C VAL A 176 18.42 13.22 -5.36
N ALA A 177 18.37 13.47 -4.05
CA ALA A 177 18.75 14.75 -3.46
C ALA A 177 20.22 15.09 -3.74
N LEU A 178 21.14 14.13 -3.61
CA LEU A 178 22.55 14.32 -3.93
C LEU A 178 22.79 14.62 -5.41
N LEU A 179 22.08 13.95 -6.31
CA LEU A 179 22.15 14.23 -7.76
C LEU A 179 21.64 15.64 -8.09
N LEU A 180 20.54 16.07 -7.45
CA LEU A 180 20.00 17.42 -7.64
C LEU A 180 20.94 18.49 -7.08
N ILE A 181 21.58 18.25 -5.94
CA ILE A 181 22.61 19.15 -5.38
C ILE A 181 23.83 19.22 -6.32
N ALA A 182 24.30 18.10 -6.84
CA ALA A 182 25.42 18.07 -7.79
C ALA A 182 25.07 18.84 -9.08
N PHE A 183 23.87 18.62 -9.61
CA PHE A 183 23.37 19.38 -10.76
C PHE A 183 23.32 20.88 -10.45
N LEU A 184 22.83 21.27 -9.27
CA LEU A 184 22.76 22.66 -8.84
C LEU A 184 24.15 23.29 -8.68
N VAL A 185 25.12 22.57 -8.11
CA VAL A 185 26.50 23.07 -7.98
C VAL A 185 27.17 23.23 -9.35
N ALA A 186 27.02 22.25 -10.25
CA ALA A 186 27.57 22.31 -11.60
C ALA A 186 26.97 23.48 -12.38
N SER A 187 25.65 23.60 -12.30
CA SER A 187 24.89 24.77 -12.69
C SER A 187 25.57 26.04 -12.14
N VAL A 188 25.71 26.17 -10.80
CA VAL A 188 26.21 27.38 -10.14
C VAL A 188 27.58 27.78 -10.67
N ALA A 189 28.46 26.79 -10.80
CA ALA A 189 29.84 26.95 -11.26
C ALA A 189 29.96 27.44 -12.71
N THR A 190 28.98 27.18 -13.57
CA THR A 190 29.02 27.69 -14.96
C THR A 190 28.76 29.19 -15.09
N GLY A 191 28.39 29.88 -14.00
CA GLY A 191 28.28 31.34 -13.97
C GLY A 191 27.11 31.92 -14.79
N THR A 192 26.25 31.07 -15.34
CA THR A 192 25.22 31.45 -16.32
C THR A 192 24.07 32.28 -15.74
N TRP A 193 24.02 32.52 -14.43
CA TRP A 193 22.95 33.23 -13.71
C TRP A 193 23.24 34.69 -13.42
N LEU A 194 24.49 35.11 -13.60
CA LEU A 194 24.95 36.42 -13.13
C LEU A 194 24.43 37.58 -13.99
N SER A 195 24.05 37.33 -15.25
CA SER A 195 23.63 38.38 -16.20
C SER A 195 22.17 38.30 -16.63
N ASP A 196 21.58 37.11 -16.71
CA ASP A 196 20.18 36.89 -17.09
C ASP A 196 19.69 35.59 -16.46
N CYS A 197 18.61 35.63 -15.66
CA CYS A 197 18.06 34.41 -15.05
C CYS A 197 17.59 33.36 -16.09
N THR A 198 17.49 33.76 -17.36
CA THR A 198 16.94 32.97 -18.47
C THR A 198 18.00 32.23 -19.28
N GLN A 199 19.26 32.65 -19.21
CA GLN A 199 20.34 32.07 -20.02
C GLN A 199 20.96 30.87 -19.32
N VAL A 200 20.31 29.71 -19.35
CA VAL A 200 20.92 28.46 -18.85
C VAL A 200 21.89 27.93 -19.90
N ASN A 201 23.03 27.37 -19.48
CA ASN A 201 23.94 26.66 -20.38
C ASN A 201 23.14 25.64 -21.23
N PRO A 202 23.21 25.69 -22.58
CA PRO A 202 22.41 24.82 -23.44
C PRO A 202 22.60 23.32 -23.16
N ALA A 203 23.81 22.90 -22.80
CA ALA A 203 24.10 21.51 -22.46
C ALA A 203 23.45 21.08 -21.14
N LEU A 204 23.47 21.95 -20.11
CA LEU A 204 22.77 21.68 -18.84
C LEU A 204 21.25 21.65 -19.04
N ASN A 205 20.73 22.55 -19.86
CA ASN A 205 19.31 22.57 -20.22
C ASN A 205 18.90 21.29 -20.97
N ALA A 206 19.69 20.85 -21.96
CA ALA A 206 19.45 19.60 -22.68
C ALA A 206 19.52 18.38 -21.75
N GLY A 207 20.52 18.32 -20.86
CA GLY A 207 20.62 17.26 -19.85
C GLY A 207 19.41 17.20 -18.93
N ARG A 208 18.92 18.36 -18.47
CA ARG A 208 17.69 18.50 -17.69
C ARG A 208 16.46 18.00 -18.47
N GLN A 209 16.33 18.39 -19.73
CA GLN A 209 15.25 17.96 -20.60
C GLN A 209 15.22 16.43 -20.76
N VAL A 210 16.38 15.82 -21.06
CA VAL A 210 16.52 14.36 -21.14
C VAL A 210 16.14 13.69 -19.82
N TRP A 211 16.60 14.24 -18.69
CA TRP A 211 16.25 13.74 -17.36
C TRP A 211 14.74 13.72 -17.15
N TYR A 212 14.06 14.82 -17.47
CA TYR A 212 12.60 14.91 -17.33
C TYR A 212 11.85 13.93 -18.25
N VAL A 213 12.28 13.79 -19.51
CA VAL A 213 11.72 12.80 -20.46
C VAL A 213 11.78 11.39 -19.87
N VAL A 214 12.93 11.00 -19.31
CA VAL A 214 13.10 9.67 -18.72
C VAL A 214 12.11 9.42 -17.59
N TRP A 215 11.91 10.40 -16.71
CA TRP A 215 10.97 10.27 -15.59
C TRP A 215 9.51 10.26 -16.03
N VAL A 216 9.10 11.12 -16.96
CA VAL A 216 7.74 11.11 -17.50
C VAL A 216 7.45 9.81 -18.27
N ALA A 217 8.41 9.31 -19.06
CA ALA A 217 8.28 8.04 -19.74
C ALA A 217 8.16 6.87 -18.75
N ALA A 218 8.96 6.86 -17.68
CA ALA A 218 8.86 5.87 -16.61
C ALA A 218 7.52 5.95 -15.88
N LEU A 219 7.04 7.15 -15.55
CA LEU A 219 5.71 7.37 -14.97
C LEU A 219 4.62 6.80 -15.89
N GLY A 220 4.66 7.11 -17.18
CA GLY A 220 3.73 6.57 -18.17
C GLY A 220 3.78 5.04 -18.23
N TYR A 221 4.98 4.46 -18.27
CA TYR A 221 5.17 3.01 -18.27
C TYR A 221 4.50 2.34 -17.06
N TYR A 222 4.79 2.81 -15.84
CA TYR A 222 4.21 2.23 -14.64
C TYR A 222 2.71 2.47 -14.53
N SER A 223 2.22 3.68 -14.83
CA SER A 223 0.79 4.00 -14.85
C SER A 223 0.01 3.13 -15.84
N PHE A 224 0.59 2.84 -17.01
CA PHE A 224 -0.04 1.95 -17.98
C PHE A 224 0.01 0.48 -17.57
N ARG A 225 1.09 0.01 -16.95
CA ARG A 225 1.18 -1.36 -16.44
C ARG A 225 0.18 -1.63 -15.30
N LEU A 226 -0.16 -0.60 -14.52
CA LEU A 226 -1.24 -0.66 -13.53
C LEU A 226 -2.64 -0.81 -14.14
N ARG A 227 -2.81 -0.80 -15.48
CA ARG A 227 -4.11 -1.00 -16.11
C ARG A 227 -4.79 -2.32 -15.78
N VAL A 228 -4.00 -3.35 -15.48
CA VAL A 228 -4.46 -4.70 -15.12
C VAL A 228 -5.14 -4.72 -13.73
N CYS A 229 -4.86 -3.73 -12.90
CA CYS A 229 -5.40 -3.63 -11.55
C CYS A 229 -6.78 -2.96 -11.57
N VAL A 230 -7.71 -3.48 -10.77
CA VAL A 230 -9.06 -2.92 -10.67
C VAL A 230 -8.99 -1.65 -9.82
N ASP A 231 -9.29 -0.51 -10.42
CA ASP A 231 -9.11 0.81 -9.79
C ASP A 231 -10.24 1.20 -8.84
N ARG A 232 -10.46 0.41 -7.80
CA ARG A 232 -11.57 0.68 -6.87
C ARG A 232 -11.31 1.87 -5.96
N PHE A 233 -10.03 2.18 -5.73
CA PHE A 233 -9.57 3.27 -4.86
C PHE A 233 -9.06 4.49 -5.63
N PHE A 234 -9.33 4.57 -6.93
CA PHE A 234 -8.93 5.70 -7.79
C PHE A 234 -7.42 5.95 -7.86
N ILE A 235 -6.59 4.99 -7.42
CA ILE A 235 -5.12 5.11 -7.44
C ILE A 235 -4.63 5.09 -8.90
N LYS A 236 -5.20 4.22 -9.75
CA LYS A 236 -4.81 4.19 -11.16
C LYS A 236 -5.28 5.46 -11.88
N ARG A 237 -6.51 5.92 -11.63
CA ARG A 237 -7.03 7.16 -12.23
C ARG A 237 -6.22 8.37 -11.78
N GLU A 238 -5.82 8.41 -10.51
CA GLU A 238 -4.91 9.41 -9.96
C GLU A 238 -3.59 9.41 -10.73
N LEU A 239 -2.86 8.30 -10.75
CA LEU A 239 -1.54 8.23 -11.40
C LEU A 239 -1.59 8.45 -12.91
N LEU A 240 -2.69 8.06 -13.57
CA LEU A 240 -2.91 8.35 -14.99
C LEU A 240 -3.21 9.84 -15.22
N SER A 241 -3.93 10.47 -14.30
CA SER A 241 -4.16 11.92 -14.33
C SER A 241 -2.86 12.69 -14.11
N SER A 242 -2.05 12.31 -13.11
CA SER A 242 -0.75 12.94 -12.87
C SER A 242 0.20 12.74 -14.06
N PHE A 243 0.16 11.58 -14.73
CA PHE A 243 0.87 11.38 -16.00
C PHE A 243 0.36 12.31 -17.11
N ALA A 244 -0.96 12.43 -17.28
CA ALA A 244 -1.54 13.31 -18.28
C ALA A 244 -1.19 14.78 -18.01
N PHE A 245 -1.27 15.24 -16.76
CA PHE A 245 -0.84 16.59 -16.36
C PHE A 245 0.66 16.79 -16.57
N GLY A 246 1.49 15.80 -16.25
CA GLY A 246 2.93 15.81 -16.53
C GLY A 246 3.26 15.90 -18.03
N MET A 247 2.47 15.24 -18.89
CA MET A 247 2.61 15.38 -20.34
C MET A 247 2.20 16.76 -20.86
N ILE A 248 1.14 17.34 -20.31
CA ILE A 248 0.74 18.72 -20.64
C ILE A 248 1.87 19.68 -20.23
N TYR A 249 2.37 19.55 -19.00
CA TYR A 249 3.50 20.31 -18.47
C TYR A 249 4.74 20.16 -19.36
N PHE A 250 5.06 18.93 -19.75
CA PHE A 250 6.16 18.61 -20.65
C PHE A 250 6.08 19.36 -21.99
N VAL A 251 4.90 19.35 -22.63
CA VAL A 251 4.69 20.02 -23.91
C VAL A 251 4.94 21.51 -23.79
N PHE A 252 4.41 22.16 -22.75
CA PHE A 252 4.62 23.59 -22.52
C PHE A 252 6.08 23.93 -22.24
N TRP A 253 6.80 23.06 -21.53
CA TRP A 253 8.22 23.24 -21.22
C TRP A 253 9.13 23.06 -22.44
N PHE A 254 8.75 22.21 -23.40
CA PHE A 254 9.59 21.87 -24.56
C PHE A 254 9.39 22.79 -25.77
N THR A 255 8.35 23.61 -25.82
CA THR A 255 8.14 24.57 -26.91
C THR A 255 9.25 25.65 -26.90
N PRO A 256 10.23 25.59 -27.81
CA PRO A 256 11.44 26.41 -27.74
C PRO A 256 11.18 27.91 -28.00
N ASP A 257 10.06 28.28 -28.64
CA ASP A 257 9.65 29.68 -28.83
C ASP A 257 8.88 30.27 -27.65
N VAL A 258 8.42 29.45 -26.70
CA VAL A 258 7.88 29.95 -25.42
C VAL A 258 9.02 30.40 -24.49
N ALA A 259 10.26 29.97 -24.77
CA ALA A 259 11.47 30.43 -24.10
C ALA A 259 11.95 31.82 -24.57
N ALA A 260 11.41 32.36 -25.68
CA ALA A 260 11.40 33.80 -25.91
C ALA A 260 10.38 34.40 -24.93
N TYR A 261 10.80 34.48 -23.67
CA TYR A 261 10.08 34.95 -22.50
C TYR A 261 9.64 36.41 -22.68
N ASP A 262 8.62 36.65 -23.50
CA ASP A 262 7.97 37.95 -23.49
C ASP A 262 7.12 38.04 -22.21
N ALA A 263 7.13 39.21 -21.57
CA ALA A 263 6.47 39.48 -20.29
C ALA A 263 4.94 39.19 -20.32
N THR A 264 4.40 39.02 -21.53
CA THR A 264 3.00 38.76 -21.86
C THR A 264 2.59 37.29 -21.80
N THR A 265 3.49 36.34 -22.10
CA THR A 265 3.15 34.89 -22.18
C THR A 265 3.33 34.18 -20.84
N TYR A 266 4.29 34.63 -20.04
CA TYR A 266 4.59 34.06 -18.73
C TYR A 266 3.41 34.06 -17.72
N PRO A 267 2.56 35.10 -17.63
CA PRO A 267 1.42 35.12 -16.70
C PRO A 267 0.39 34.02 -17.01
N VAL A 268 0.12 33.78 -18.31
CA VAL A 268 -0.81 32.74 -18.75
C VAL A 268 -0.28 31.36 -18.37
N LEU A 269 1.03 31.15 -18.54
CA LEU A 269 1.68 29.90 -18.18
C LEU A 269 1.65 29.64 -16.67
N VAL A 270 1.92 30.66 -15.84
CA VAL A 270 1.82 30.54 -14.38
C VAL A 270 0.39 30.19 -13.93
N VAL A 271 -0.61 30.86 -14.50
CA VAL A 271 -2.03 30.54 -14.22
C VAL A 271 -2.35 29.12 -14.67
N LEU A 272 -1.88 28.69 -15.83
CA LEU A 272 -2.08 27.34 -16.32
C LEU A 272 -1.42 26.30 -15.41
N TYR A 273 -0.18 26.55 -14.95
CA TYR A 273 0.49 25.69 -13.98
C TYR A 273 -0.26 25.61 -12.66
N TRP A 274 -0.77 26.73 -12.17
CA TRP A 274 -1.62 26.75 -10.99
C TRP A 274 -2.87 25.90 -11.17
N VAL A 275 -3.57 26.02 -12.31
CA VAL A 275 -4.74 25.19 -12.63
C VAL A 275 -4.39 23.71 -12.70
N LEU A 276 -3.27 23.35 -13.36
CA LEU A 276 -2.84 21.96 -13.49
C LEU A 276 -2.46 21.35 -12.15
N ILE A 277 -1.70 22.07 -11.31
CA ILE A 277 -1.32 21.61 -9.98
C ILE A 277 -2.55 21.51 -9.07
N LEU A 278 -3.48 22.46 -9.14
CA LEU A 278 -4.74 22.39 -8.38
C LEU A 278 -5.59 21.20 -8.84
N ALA A 279 -5.69 20.96 -10.15
CA ALA A 279 -6.42 19.81 -10.68
C ALA A 279 -5.79 18.49 -10.23
N ASP A 280 -4.46 18.38 -10.29
CA ASP A 280 -3.71 17.25 -9.77
C ASP A 280 -3.95 17.07 -8.26
N TYR A 281 -3.95 18.15 -7.49
CA TYR A 281 -4.23 18.13 -6.05
C TYR A 281 -5.67 17.65 -5.74
N VAL A 282 -6.66 18.12 -6.50
CA VAL A 282 -8.04 17.67 -6.39
C VAL A 282 -8.15 16.18 -6.67
N VAL A 283 -7.48 15.69 -7.72
CA VAL A 283 -7.51 14.28 -8.10
C VAL A 283 -6.75 13.39 -7.12
N SER A 284 -5.60 13.85 -6.63
CA SER A 284 -4.70 13.06 -5.78
C SER A 284 -5.06 13.08 -4.29
N VAL A 285 -5.71 14.15 -3.82
CA VAL A 285 -6.02 14.32 -2.39
C VAL A 285 -7.53 14.36 -2.15
N TRP A 286 -8.23 15.31 -2.76
CA TRP A 286 -9.63 15.59 -2.42
C TRP A 286 -10.59 14.50 -2.89
N ILE A 287 -10.49 14.04 -4.14
CA ILE A 287 -11.36 12.97 -4.66
C ILE A 287 -11.23 11.71 -3.79
N PRO A 288 -10.02 11.18 -3.53
CA PRO A 288 -9.84 10.05 -2.63
C PRO A 288 -10.42 10.28 -1.24
N LEU A 289 -10.28 11.50 -0.71
CA LEU A 289 -10.77 11.86 0.60
C LEU A 289 -12.31 11.88 0.65
N VAL A 290 -12.96 12.56 -0.29
CA VAL A 290 -14.43 12.64 -0.40
C VAL A 290 -15.03 11.25 -0.61
N LEU A 291 -14.44 10.46 -1.51
CA LEU A 291 -14.90 9.09 -1.77
C LEU A 291 -14.77 8.19 -0.54
N SER A 292 -13.76 8.44 0.32
CA SER A 292 -13.65 7.72 1.59
C SER A 292 -14.74 8.11 2.60
N TYR A 293 -15.47 9.22 2.41
CA TYR A 293 -16.68 9.52 3.19
C TYR A 293 -17.93 8.90 2.57
N THR A 294 -18.14 9.11 1.27
CA THR A 294 -19.39 8.72 0.61
C THR A 294 -19.53 7.20 0.48
N ARG A 295 -18.48 6.50 0.00
CA ARG A 295 -18.58 5.06 -0.25
C ARG A 295 -18.60 4.19 1.00
N PHE A 296 -18.00 4.64 2.10
CA PHE A 296 -18.09 3.91 3.37
C PHE A 296 -19.46 4.09 4.04
N SER A 297 -20.11 5.23 3.81
CA SER A 297 -21.46 5.49 4.34
C SER A 297 -22.54 4.66 3.64
N GLU A 298 -22.39 4.37 2.34
CA GLU A 298 -23.38 3.60 1.56
C GLU A 298 -23.18 2.07 1.62
N GLN A 299 -22.10 1.59 2.25
CA GLN A 299 -21.74 0.16 2.29
C GLN A 299 -22.18 -0.56 3.57
N THR A 300 -22.89 0.10 4.50
CA THR A 300 -23.52 -0.55 5.66
C THR A 300 -24.81 -1.31 5.34
N ALA A 301 -25.16 -1.49 4.06
CA ALA A 301 -26.35 -2.27 3.70
C ALA A 301 -26.18 -3.74 4.11
N ASP A 302 -27.23 -4.31 4.69
CA ASP A 302 -27.33 -5.67 5.23
C ASP A 302 -26.60 -6.71 4.36
N ALA A 303 -25.36 -7.02 4.74
CA ALA A 303 -24.69 -8.19 4.21
C ALA A 303 -25.42 -9.41 4.76
N SER A 304 -25.97 -10.24 3.87
CA SER A 304 -26.73 -11.44 4.26
C SER A 304 -25.92 -12.47 5.05
N MET A 305 -24.59 -12.36 5.01
CA MET A 305 -23.64 -13.25 5.68
C MET A 305 -22.53 -12.43 6.32
N ARG A 306 -22.25 -12.64 7.62
CA ARG A 306 -21.15 -11.96 8.31
C ARG A 306 -19.81 -12.48 7.82
N LEU A 307 -18.76 -11.66 7.91
CA LEU A 307 -17.42 -12.08 7.48
C LEU A 307 -16.93 -13.31 8.26
N ASP A 308 -17.26 -13.41 9.55
CA ASP A 308 -16.85 -14.56 10.37
C ASP A 308 -17.45 -15.89 9.90
N ASP A 309 -18.73 -15.88 9.55
CA ASP A 309 -19.40 -17.06 9.01
C ASP A 309 -18.76 -17.44 7.66
N PHE A 310 -18.46 -16.44 6.82
CA PHE A 310 -17.82 -16.63 5.54
C PHE A 310 -16.41 -17.22 5.65
N LEU A 311 -15.60 -16.78 6.62
CA LEU A 311 -14.26 -17.32 6.86
C LEU A 311 -14.27 -18.78 7.34
N THR A 312 -15.42 -19.27 7.81
CA THR A 312 -15.63 -20.68 8.18
C THR A 312 -16.34 -21.49 7.10
N SER A 313 -16.72 -20.84 5.99
CA SER A 313 -17.45 -21.45 4.88
C SER A 313 -16.54 -22.25 3.94
N ASP A 314 -17.03 -22.54 2.74
CA ASP A 314 -16.33 -23.31 1.71
C ASP A 314 -14.95 -22.68 1.38
N PRO A 315 -13.84 -23.46 1.45
CA PRO A 315 -12.53 -23.05 0.98
C PRO A 315 -12.52 -22.45 -0.43
N ALA A 316 -13.40 -22.90 -1.34
CA ALA A 316 -13.52 -22.32 -2.68
C ALA A 316 -14.00 -20.86 -2.65
N ALA A 317 -14.96 -20.55 -1.77
CA ALA A 317 -15.45 -19.19 -1.58
C ALA A 317 -14.36 -18.28 -1.00
N ILE A 318 -13.60 -18.78 -0.01
CA ILE A 318 -12.45 -18.06 0.57
C ILE A 318 -11.38 -17.80 -0.50
N ALA A 319 -11.10 -18.75 -1.39
CA ALA A 319 -10.15 -18.58 -2.48
C ALA A 319 -10.60 -17.50 -3.48
N ALA A 320 -11.89 -17.47 -3.83
CA ALA A 320 -12.45 -16.44 -4.69
C ALA A 320 -12.42 -15.05 -4.03
N PHE A 321 -12.70 -14.97 -2.73
CA PHE A 321 -12.57 -13.71 -1.99
C PHE A 321 -11.11 -13.27 -1.87
N ALA A 322 -10.19 -14.20 -1.67
CA ALA A 322 -8.77 -13.92 -1.71
C ALA A 322 -8.40 -13.30 -3.06
N GLU A 323 -8.71 -13.96 -4.18
CA GLU A 323 -8.45 -13.45 -5.54
C GLU A 323 -9.02 -12.03 -5.74
N TYR A 324 -10.25 -11.80 -5.28
CA TYR A 324 -10.88 -10.50 -5.30
C TYR A 324 -10.08 -9.45 -4.49
N LEU A 325 -9.64 -9.78 -3.27
CA LEU A 325 -8.82 -8.87 -2.45
C LEU A 325 -7.44 -8.60 -3.04
N CYS A 326 -6.93 -9.49 -3.90
CA CYS A 326 -5.69 -9.26 -4.64
C CYS A 326 -5.85 -8.10 -5.63
N GLN A 327 -7.02 -8.02 -6.26
CA GLN A 327 -7.36 -6.93 -7.18
C GLN A 327 -7.53 -5.60 -6.42
N GLU A 328 -7.84 -5.67 -5.12
CA GLU A 328 -7.99 -4.52 -4.22
C GLU A 328 -6.74 -4.20 -3.37
N PHE A 329 -5.63 -4.95 -3.49
CA PHE A 329 -4.43 -4.80 -2.65
C PHE A 329 -4.71 -4.84 -1.15
N ALA A 330 -5.54 -5.79 -0.73
CA ALA A 330 -5.94 -5.94 0.66
C ALA A 330 -5.95 -7.42 1.10
N VAL A 331 -5.22 -8.28 0.40
CA VAL A 331 -5.26 -9.74 0.64
C VAL A 331 -4.50 -10.13 1.91
N GLU A 332 -3.50 -9.35 2.30
CA GLU A 332 -2.76 -9.48 3.56
C GLU A 332 -3.69 -9.47 4.77
N ASN A 333 -4.77 -8.67 4.72
CA ASN A 333 -5.77 -8.59 5.77
C ASN A 333 -6.51 -9.94 5.93
N LEU A 334 -6.89 -10.58 4.82
CA LEU A 334 -7.52 -11.90 4.85
C LEU A 334 -6.54 -12.98 5.31
N GLN A 335 -5.30 -12.94 4.83
CA GLN A 335 -4.26 -13.90 5.24
C GLN A 335 -3.99 -13.83 6.74
N PHE A 336 -3.91 -12.61 7.31
CA PHE A 336 -3.79 -12.42 8.74
C PHE A 336 -4.98 -13.00 9.51
N LEU A 337 -6.22 -12.75 9.08
CA LEU A 337 -7.41 -13.32 9.73
C LEU A 337 -7.42 -14.85 9.69
N LEU A 338 -7.02 -15.45 8.56
CA LEU A 338 -6.89 -16.90 8.42
C LEU A 338 -5.79 -17.45 9.33
N ALA A 339 -4.64 -16.76 9.43
CA ALA A 339 -3.54 -17.14 10.33
C ALA A 339 -3.97 -17.09 11.80
N VAL A 340 -4.68 -16.04 12.22
CA VAL A 340 -5.24 -15.92 13.58
C VAL A 340 -6.26 -17.02 13.85
N ASN A 341 -7.15 -17.34 12.92
CA ASN A 341 -8.10 -18.44 13.08
C ASN A 341 -7.39 -19.80 13.18
N ALA A 342 -6.33 -20.03 12.40
CA ALA A 342 -5.51 -21.23 12.49
C ALA A 342 -4.77 -21.33 13.84
N PHE A 343 -4.22 -20.21 14.33
CA PHE A 343 -3.59 -20.10 15.65
C PHE A 343 -4.57 -20.47 16.77
N LYS A 344 -5.77 -19.86 16.76
CA LYS A 344 -6.84 -20.16 17.72
C LYS A 344 -7.29 -21.62 17.66
N LYS A 345 -7.39 -22.20 16.47
CA LYS A 345 -7.78 -23.60 16.31
C LYS A 345 -6.72 -24.56 16.85
N LYS A 346 -5.43 -24.23 16.64
CA LYS A 346 -4.28 -25.03 17.11
C LYS A 346 -4.20 -25.00 18.64
N PHE A 347 -4.14 -23.82 19.25
CA PHE A 347 -3.85 -23.68 20.68
C PHE A 347 -5.09 -23.48 21.57
N GLY A 348 -6.26 -23.22 20.99
CA GLY A 348 -7.52 -23.07 21.74
C GLY A 348 -8.14 -24.39 22.19
N ARG A 349 -7.84 -25.51 21.51
CA ARG A 349 -8.31 -26.85 21.89
C ARG A 349 -7.52 -27.44 23.06
N ASP A 350 -6.20 -27.20 23.11
CA ASP A 350 -5.31 -27.77 24.10
C ASP A 350 -5.62 -27.28 25.53
N LYS A 351 -6.14 -26.06 25.69
CA LYS A 351 -6.63 -25.56 26.99
C LYS A 351 -7.93 -26.22 27.46
N LYS A 352 -8.84 -26.64 26.57
CA LYS A 352 -10.06 -27.34 26.98
C LYS A 352 -9.79 -28.80 27.36
N ALA A 353 -8.85 -29.46 26.68
CA ALA A 353 -8.46 -30.83 27.01
C ALA A 353 -7.75 -30.93 28.37
N ASN A 354 -6.87 -29.98 28.69
CA ASN A 354 -6.13 -29.98 29.97
C ASN A 354 -6.96 -29.51 31.19
N VAL A 355 -8.15 -28.93 30.97
CA VAL A 355 -9.10 -28.56 32.05
C VAL A 355 -10.01 -29.74 32.42
N TRP A 356 -10.23 -30.70 31.51
CA TRP A 356 -11.07 -31.87 31.77
C TRP A 356 -10.34 -33.00 32.54
N THR A 357 -9.02 -32.96 32.65
CA THR A 357 -8.22 -33.92 33.43
C THR A 357 -7.97 -33.52 34.88
N THR A 358 -8.48 -32.36 35.34
CA THR A 358 -8.29 -31.85 36.71
C THR A 358 -9.58 -31.65 37.49
N SER A 359 -10.71 -32.15 36.99
CA SER A 359 -11.99 -32.09 37.70
C SER A 359 -12.64 -33.47 37.74
N GLY A 360 -12.06 -34.33 38.59
CA GLY A 360 -12.62 -35.59 39.03
C GLY A 360 -12.16 -35.83 40.46
N ASP A 361 -13.09 -35.62 41.40
CA ASP A 361 -12.88 -35.81 42.83
C ASP A 361 -12.23 -37.15 43.17
N ASN A 362 -11.17 -37.11 43.97
CA ASN A 362 -11.16 -37.83 45.24
C ASN A 362 -10.09 -37.29 46.19
N VAL A 363 -10.59 -36.87 47.35
CA VAL A 363 -9.84 -36.65 48.58
C VAL A 363 -9.25 -37.98 49.06
N ALA A 364 -7.92 -38.05 49.19
CA ALA A 364 -7.26 -38.75 50.30
C ALA A 364 -5.80 -38.32 50.42
N LEU A 365 -5.47 -37.82 51.62
CA LEU A 365 -4.17 -37.46 52.16
C LEU A 365 -3.00 -38.37 51.74
N SER A 366 -1.88 -37.75 51.37
CA SER A 366 -0.54 -38.20 51.78
C SER A 366 0.46 -37.05 51.67
N MET A 367 1.00 -36.66 52.83
CA MET A 367 2.24 -35.88 52.94
C MET A 367 3.40 -36.72 52.40
N SER A 368 4.06 -36.25 51.35
CA SER A 368 5.49 -36.52 51.17
C SER A 368 6.15 -35.35 50.46
N SER A 369 7.07 -34.70 51.18
CA SER A 369 8.05 -33.76 50.64
C SER A 369 8.91 -34.46 49.60
N HIS A 370 8.77 -34.06 48.34
CA HIS A 370 9.79 -34.32 47.33
C HIS A 370 9.84 -33.13 46.36
N ASP A 371 10.71 -32.19 46.70
CA ASP A 371 11.21 -31.19 45.76
C ASP A 371 12.02 -31.92 44.70
N GLY A 372 11.51 -31.94 43.47
CA GLY A 372 12.16 -32.65 42.37
C GLY A 372 11.36 -32.57 41.08
N GLU A 373 11.64 -31.54 40.29
CA GLU A 373 11.59 -31.57 38.82
C GLU A 373 10.29 -32.09 38.18
N THR A 374 9.31 -31.21 38.00
CA THR A 374 8.21 -31.41 37.03
C THR A 374 7.87 -30.14 36.25
N GLU A 375 8.88 -29.31 35.95
CA GLU A 375 8.74 -28.14 35.07
C GLU A 375 8.98 -28.45 33.58
N ALA A 376 9.55 -29.62 33.23
CA ALA A 376 10.03 -29.88 31.87
C ALA A 376 8.96 -30.25 30.83
N ALA A 377 7.74 -30.64 31.23
CA ALA A 377 6.71 -31.10 30.28
C ALA A 377 5.70 -30.01 29.89
N ARG A 378 5.61 -28.90 30.63
CA ARG A 378 4.71 -27.77 30.33
C ARG A 378 5.34 -26.71 29.43
N SER A 379 6.67 -26.57 29.42
CA SER A 379 7.38 -25.53 28.64
C SER A 379 7.17 -25.70 27.14
N GLY A 380 7.21 -26.93 26.61
CA GLY A 380 7.18 -27.16 25.16
C GLY A 380 5.91 -26.68 24.44
N GLY A 381 4.77 -26.65 25.12
CA GLY A 381 3.51 -26.16 24.54
C GLY A 381 3.43 -24.64 24.46
N ASP A 382 3.87 -23.96 25.53
CA ASP A 382 3.89 -22.50 25.61
C ASP A 382 4.97 -21.91 24.69
N ASP A 383 6.12 -22.56 24.56
CA ASP A 383 7.18 -22.18 23.62
C ASP A 383 6.71 -22.32 22.17
N ALA A 384 6.09 -23.45 21.81
CA ALA A 384 5.53 -23.64 20.46
C ALA A 384 4.41 -22.64 20.12
N MET A 385 3.64 -22.20 21.12
CA MET A 385 2.63 -21.15 20.97
C MET A 385 3.28 -19.79 20.74
N ARG A 386 4.32 -19.47 21.51
CA ARG A 386 5.09 -18.23 21.34
C ARG A 386 5.77 -18.16 19.99
N ASP A 387 6.42 -19.23 19.55
CA ASP A 387 7.09 -19.30 18.26
C ASP A 387 6.11 -19.07 17.11
N HIS A 388 4.95 -19.73 17.13
CA HIS A 388 3.94 -19.53 16.09
C HIS A 388 3.31 -18.12 16.14
N ALA A 389 3.17 -17.53 17.33
CA ALA A 389 2.72 -16.15 17.46
C ALA A 389 3.78 -15.15 16.93
N ASN A 390 5.08 -15.43 17.16
CA ASN A 390 6.18 -14.65 16.58
C ASN A 390 6.18 -14.74 15.05
N ASP A 391 5.95 -15.92 14.47
CA ASP A 391 5.84 -16.08 13.02
C ASP A 391 4.72 -15.21 12.42
N ILE A 392 3.56 -15.15 13.09
CA ILE A 392 2.44 -14.28 12.67
C ILE A 392 2.84 -12.81 12.79
N CYS A 393 3.51 -12.43 13.87
CA CYS A 393 3.98 -11.06 14.08
C CYS A 393 5.00 -10.63 13.01
N ASP A 394 5.95 -11.50 12.69
CA ASP A 394 6.98 -11.27 11.68
C ASP A 394 6.41 -11.20 10.27
N ALA A 395 5.39 -11.99 9.98
CA ALA A 395 4.73 -11.99 8.69
C ALA A 395 3.76 -10.82 8.49
N HIS A 396 3.02 -10.41 9.54
CA HIS A 396 1.85 -9.53 9.38
C HIS A 396 1.79 -8.30 10.30
N VAL A 397 2.50 -8.26 11.42
CA VAL A 397 2.28 -7.21 12.45
C VAL A 397 3.42 -6.20 12.49
N LYS A 398 4.68 -6.65 12.39
CA LYS A 398 5.85 -5.79 12.49
C LYS A 398 5.82 -4.70 11.40
N PRO A 399 6.35 -3.49 11.66
CA PRO A 399 6.32 -2.38 10.69
C PRO A 399 7.01 -2.69 9.35
N ASP A 400 7.98 -3.58 9.36
CA ASP A 400 8.74 -4.07 8.21
C ASP A 400 8.29 -5.46 7.74
N ALA A 401 7.19 -5.97 8.29
CA ALA A 401 6.65 -7.26 7.91
C ALA A 401 6.28 -7.29 6.42
N PRO A 402 6.57 -8.39 5.71
CA PRO A 402 6.37 -8.48 4.26
C PRO A 402 4.89 -8.44 3.86
N LEU A 403 3.98 -8.71 4.79
CA LEU A 403 2.52 -8.65 4.64
C LEU A 403 1.90 -7.84 5.78
N ALA A 404 2.58 -6.75 6.17
CA ALA A 404 2.14 -5.85 7.23
C ALA A 404 0.69 -5.39 7.01
N VAL A 405 -0.21 -5.76 7.93
CA VAL A 405 -1.61 -5.34 7.90
C VAL A 405 -1.77 -3.92 8.47
N ASN A 406 -2.83 -3.21 8.05
CA ASN A 406 -3.07 -1.83 8.49
C ASN A 406 -3.66 -1.77 9.90
N LEU A 407 -2.82 -1.91 10.92
CA LEU A 407 -3.19 -1.75 12.33
C LEU A 407 -2.94 -0.32 12.81
N SER A 408 -3.77 0.16 13.73
CA SER A 408 -3.49 1.40 14.43
C SER A 408 -2.19 1.28 15.23
N GLY A 409 -1.44 2.38 15.36
CA GLY A 409 -0.17 2.39 16.12
C GLY A 409 -0.37 1.84 17.53
N ARG A 410 -1.43 2.29 18.22
CA ARG A 410 -1.82 1.79 19.54
C ARG A 410 -2.05 0.27 19.57
N CYS A 411 -2.82 -0.28 18.62
CA CYS A 411 -3.10 -1.72 18.59
C CYS A 411 -1.83 -2.53 18.32
N ARG A 412 -1.02 -2.12 17.34
CA ARG A 412 0.24 -2.79 17.00
C ARG A 412 1.23 -2.75 18.16
N ASP A 413 1.45 -1.58 18.75
CA ASP A 413 2.43 -1.41 19.83
C ASP A 413 1.95 -2.16 21.09
N GLY A 414 0.65 -2.17 21.37
CA GLY A 414 0.06 -2.98 22.44
C GLY A 414 0.22 -4.48 22.22
N LEU A 415 0.02 -4.96 20.99
CA LEU A 415 0.23 -6.36 20.61
C LEU A 415 1.70 -6.78 20.76
N LEU A 416 2.64 -5.98 20.27
CA LEU A 416 4.07 -6.26 20.37
C LEU A 416 4.54 -6.22 21.84
N ALA A 417 4.07 -5.25 22.63
CA ALA A 417 4.38 -5.20 24.06
C ALA A 417 3.81 -6.41 24.82
N ALA A 418 2.60 -6.88 24.46
CA ALA A 418 2.02 -8.09 25.03
C ALA A 418 2.84 -9.35 24.68
N MET A 419 3.35 -9.43 23.45
CA MET A 419 4.22 -10.52 23.00
C MET A 419 5.56 -10.55 23.76
N GLU A 420 6.14 -9.38 24.08
CA GLU A 420 7.42 -9.26 24.79
C GLU A 420 7.30 -9.49 26.30
N SER A 421 6.22 -9.00 26.93
CA SER A 421 6.08 -8.97 28.40
C SER A 421 5.40 -10.20 29.00
N ALA A 422 4.53 -10.88 28.26
CA ALA A 422 3.74 -11.97 28.82
C ALA A 422 4.59 -13.24 28.98
N ARG A 423 4.69 -13.78 30.21
CA ARG A 423 5.36 -15.07 30.47
C ARG A 423 4.66 -16.24 29.77
N ALA A 424 3.33 -16.21 29.70
CA ALA A 424 2.50 -17.16 28.96
C ALA A 424 1.52 -16.40 28.05
N LEU A 425 1.45 -16.79 26.77
CA LEU A 425 0.65 -16.09 25.77
C LEU A 425 -0.82 -16.55 25.81
N PRO A 426 -1.79 -15.62 25.89
CA PRO A 426 -3.19 -15.99 25.76
C PRO A 426 -3.54 -16.32 24.30
N VAL A 427 -4.47 -17.25 24.08
CA VAL A 427 -4.96 -17.62 22.73
C VAL A 427 -5.66 -16.44 22.04
N THR A 428 -6.12 -15.48 22.83
CA THR A 428 -6.79 -14.24 22.42
C THR A 428 -5.82 -13.10 22.15
N VAL A 429 -4.49 -13.32 22.13
CA VAL A 429 -3.49 -12.26 21.96
C VAL A 429 -3.73 -11.41 20.69
N PHE A 430 -4.27 -12.03 19.63
CA PHE A 430 -4.55 -11.36 18.36
C PHE A 430 -5.99 -10.82 18.22
N ASP A 431 -6.83 -10.89 19.26
CA ASP A 431 -8.27 -10.60 19.12
C ASP A 431 -8.56 -9.14 18.77
N GLU A 432 -7.85 -8.22 19.42
CA GLU A 432 -7.99 -6.78 19.15
C GLU A 432 -7.54 -6.44 17.72
N ALA A 433 -6.38 -6.96 17.31
CA ALA A 433 -5.87 -6.76 15.96
C ALA A 433 -6.79 -7.37 14.90
N ALA A 434 -7.29 -8.60 15.11
CA ALA A 434 -8.25 -9.24 14.22
C ALA A 434 -9.56 -8.45 14.14
N ALA A 435 -10.07 -7.92 15.25
CA ALA A 435 -11.26 -7.08 15.26
C ALA A 435 -11.05 -5.77 14.48
N GLU A 436 -9.88 -5.14 14.60
CA GLU A 436 -9.55 -3.94 13.83
C GLU A 436 -9.52 -4.25 12.32
N ILE A 437 -8.88 -5.34 11.90
CA ILE A 437 -8.86 -5.77 10.49
C ILE A 437 -10.24 -6.14 9.96
N LYS A 438 -11.07 -6.84 10.76
CA LYS A 438 -12.47 -7.13 10.38
C LYS A 438 -13.27 -5.85 10.17
N ARG A 439 -13.15 -4.87 11.08
CA ARG A 439 -13.81 -3.55 10.97
C ARG A 439 -13.40 -2.79 9.71
N ILE A 440 -12.22 -3.07 9.17
CA ILE A 440 -11.73 -2.51 7.89
C ILE A 440 -12.29 -3.30 6.69
N LEU A 441 -12.23 -4.63 6.72
CA LEU A 441 -12.61 -5.50 5.60
C LEU A 441 -14.11 -5.62 5.41
N GLU A 442 -14.86 -5.85 6.49
CA GLU A 442 -16.27 -6.22 6.47
C GLU A 442 -17.15 -5.14 5.82
N PRO A 443 -17.17 -3.87 6.29
CA PRO A 443 -17.99 -2.82 5.67
C PRO A 443 -17.44 -2.32 4.34
N SER A 444 -16.29 -2.84 3.87
CA SER A 444 -15.58 -2.34 2.71
C SER A 444 -15.44 -3.44 1.66
N SER A 445 -14.30 -4.14 1.66
CA SER A 445 -13.95 -5.10 0.61
C SER A 445 -14.87 -6.30 0.57
N TYR A 446 -15.36 -6.77 1.71
CA TYR A 446 -16.23 -7.93 1.79
C TYR A 446 -17.63 -7.65 1.22
N VAL A 447 -18.29 -6.57 1.64
CA VAL A 447 -19.58 -6.15 1.03
C VAL A 447 -19.44 -5.95 -0.48
N ARG A 448 -18.34 -5.35 -0.94
CA ARG A 448 -18.11 -5.19 -2.39
C ARG A 448 -17.86 -6.52 -3.10
N PHE A 449 -17.22 -7.48 -2.46
CA PHE A 449 -17.06 -8.83 -2.98
C PHE A 449 -18.41 -9.52 -3.15
N LEU A 450 -19.28 -9.48 -2.13
CA LEU A 450 -20.61 -10.09 -2.21
C LEU A 450 -21.47 -9.49 -3.34
N ARG A 451 -21.27 -8.21 -3.66
CA ARG A 451 -21.94 -7.52 -4.79
C ARG A 451 -21.31 -7.81 -6.16
N SER A 452 -20.07 -8.32 -6.20
CA SER A 452 -19.39 -8.66 -7.45
C SER A 452 -20.08 -9.85 -8.14
N ASP A 453 -19.84 -10.04 -9.44
CA ASP A 453 -20.41 -11.18 -10.18
C ASP A 453 -20.01 -12.52 -9.57
N VAL A 454 -18.75 -12.64 -9.15
CA VAL A 454 -18.20 -13.83 -8.49
C VAL A 454 -18.87 -14.08 -7.14
N GLY A 455 -18.98 -13.05 -6.30
CA GLY A 455 -19.64 -13.18 -5.00
C GLY A 455 -21.13 -13.52 -5.13
N ARG A 456 -21.83 -12.90 -6.09
CA ARG A 456 -23.24 -13.22 -6.38
C ARG A 456 -23.43 -14.63 -6.90
N GLN A 457 -22.50 -15.16 -7.70
CA GLN A 457 -22.54 -16.55 -8.16
C GLN A 457 -22.36 -17.52 -7.00
N LEU A 458 -21.40 -17.27 -6.10
CA LEU A 458 -21.16 -18.09 -4.91
C LEU A 458 -22.36 -18.11 -3.96
N LEU A 459 -22.97 -16.94 -3.70
CA LEU A 459 -24.17 -16.84 -2.87
C LEU A 459 -25.41 -17.54 -3.45
N ARG A 460 -25.44 -17.81 -4.76
CA ARG A 460 -26.52 -18.58 -5.41
C ARG A 460 -26.24 -20.08 -5.44
N ALA A 461 -24.98 -20.47 -5.29
CA ALA A 461 -24.52 -21.85 -5.40
C ALA A 461 -24.54 -22.60 -4.06
N GLY A 462 -24.48 -21.86 -2.94
CA GLY A 462 -24.80 -22.35 -1.60
C GLY A 462 -26.26 -22.11 -1.26
#